data_AF-A0A7K0PJ82-F1
#
_entry.id   AF-A0A7K0PJ82-F1
#
_cell.length_a   1.000
_cell.length_b   1.000
_cell.length_c   1.000
_cell.angle_alpha   90.00
_cell.angle_beta   90.00
_cell.angle_gamma   90.00
#
_symmetry.space_group_name_H-M   'P 1'
#
loop_
_entity.id
_entity.type
_entity.pdbx_description
1 polymer ?
#
loop_
_entity_poly.entity_id
_entity_poly.type
_entity_poly.pdbx_seq_one_letter_code
_entity_poly.pdbx_strand_id
1 'polypeptide(L)'
;MTTVADLVARVEAAPEGPQVLAVFDYDGTLIDGFSAADFYLDRLKRRQMGPGELAHLVSVAKNGLEDAEAFGAFLDTSLAHWAGLPEEDLHATGESLFKGGTAARLRRETFAILEAHRRRGHTLVLASSALPFQTAPIATALEFDHVLCTVAEVGPDGLLTGRVQGTPAWGEEKANRIAALCAELGADIGDTFGYSNGGEDVPMLRACGTSAAIAPDDTLVREATRHGWPILRCADPTPRVTVKDAVRTAAFYGTFAGAMGAAGGIGLARRSRRSFLDVAFGVGPDVSLAAAGVDVRVLRGQEHLWEHRPCVFLFNHSSKVDTIVVAKLLRRDFTGVAKAEARNVPMFGQLFRLAGVAMIDRNDRDAAQAKMEPLVQRIQDGTSVVISPEGTRTPTPRLAPFKKGPFHIAMQAGVPIVPILLRGVDQVQWRSAQVVRPGTVEAVVLPPVDTSAWTAGTVGAHRDEVRALMVDGLDHWPSPTHHLTKGTPS
;
A
#
# COMPACT_ATOMS: atom_id res chain seq x y z
N MET A 1 12.07 25.28 -5.95
CA MET A 1 11.71 24.06 -5.21
C MET A 1 11.28 23.04 -6.23
N THR A 2 11.78 21.82 -6.10
CA THR A 2 11.57 20.74 -7.08
C THR A 2 10.26 20.02 -6.78
N THR A 3 9.48 19.70 -7.81
CA THR A 3 8.27 18.88 -7.68
C THR A 3 8.59 17.40 -7.85
N VAL A 4 7.68 16.53 -7.41
CA VAL A 4 7.81 15.08 -7.67
C VAL A 4 7.82 14.79 -9.18
N ALA A 5 7.06 15.54 -9.97
CA ALA A 5 7.02 15.39 -11.43
C ALA A 5 8.38 15.69 -12.07
N ASP A 6 9.09 16.72 -11.58
CA ASP A 6 10.44 17.05 -12.07
C ASP A 6 11.44 15.91 -11.78
N LEU A 7 11.35 15.29 -10.59
CA LEU A 7 12.22 14.15 -10.25
C LEU A 7 11.86 12.91 -11.05
N VAL A 8 10.58 12.60 -11.22
CA VAL A 8 10.13 11.49 -12.08
C VAL A 8 10.60 11.68 -13.52
N ALA A 9 10.46 12.89 -14.08
CA ALA A 9 10.94 13.20 -15.43
C ALA A 9 12.45 13.01 -15.57
N ARG A 10 13.24 13.33 -14.53
CA ARG A 10 14.69 13.07 -14.53
C ARG A 10 15.01 11.58 -14.56
N VAL A 11 14.26 10.77 -13.84
CA VAL A 11 14.41 9.30 -13.86
C VAL A 11 14.02 8.74 -15.23
N GLU A 12 12.93 9.25 -15.81
CA GLU A 12 12.46 8.83 -17.13
C GLU A 12 13.43 9.20 -18.26
N ALA A 13 14.25 10.24 -18.07
CA ALA A 13 15.31 10.63 -19.00
C ALA A 13 16.64 9.85 -18.81
N ALA A 14 16.80 9.10 -17.73
CA ALA A 14 18.01 8.31 -17.45
C ALA A 14 18.07 7.04 -18.31
N PRO A 15 19.25 6.43 -18.56
CA PRO A 15 19.36 5.17 -19.33
C PRO A 15 18.50 4.03 -18.76
N GLU A 16 17.97 3.13 -19.60
CA GLU A 16 17.25 1.94 -19.11
C GLU A 16 18.20 0.84 -18.65
N GLY A 17 17.73 0.02 -17.71
CA GLY A 17 18.31 -1.28 -17.39
C GLY A 17 18.92 -1.39 -15.99
N PRO A 18 19.26 -2.62 -15.59
CA PRO A 18 19.63 -2.93 -14.21
C PRO A 18 21.02 -2.40 -13.81
N GLN A 19 21.81 -1.92 -14.77
CA GLN A 19 23.11 -1.30 -14.50
C GLN A 19 22.99 0.06 -13.80
N VAL A 20 21.81 0.70 -13.86
CA VAL A 20 21.53 1.94 -13.11
C VAL A 20 20.94 1.56 -11.76
N LEU A 21 21.54 2.04 -10.68
CA LEU A 21 21.06 1.77 -9.32
C LEU A 21 20.29 2.95 -8.75
N ALA A 22 19.20 2.67 -8.04
CA ALA A 22 18.39 3.65 -7.34
C ALA A 22 18.43 3.36 -5.84
N VAL A 23 19.21 4.16 -5.12
CA VAL A 23 19.47 4.02 -3.69
C VAL A 23 18.53 4.92 -2.90
N PHE A 24 17.72 4.29 -2.05
CA PHE A 24 16.76 4.97 -1.18
C PHE A 24 17.13 4.75 0.27
N ASP A 25 17.27 5.84 1.03
CA ASP A 25 17.16 5.77 2.47
C ASP A 25 15.72 5.39 2.91
N TYR A 26 15.59 4.83 4.12
CA TYR A 26 14.31 4.36 4.64
C TYR A 26 13.59 5.38 5.54
N ASP A 27 14.22 5.74 6.66
CA ASP A 27 13.59 6.43 7.78
C ASP A 27 13.61 7.95 7.58
N GLY A 28 12.46 8.56 7.32
CA GLY A 28 12.32 9.96 6.94
C GLY A 28 12.21 10.16 5.42
N THR A 29 12.79 9.24 4.64
CA THR A 29 12.83 9.26 3.17
C THR A 29 11.68 8.47 2.52
N LEU A 30 11.65 7.15 2.68
CA LEU A 30 10.55 6.30 2.18
C LEU A 30 9.34 6.42 3.09
N ILE A 31 9.54 6.39 4.40
CA ILE A 31 8.47 6.59 5.40
C ILE A 31 8.65 7.91 6.13
N ASP A 32 7.57 8.50 6.59
CA ASP A 32 7.62 9.63 7.54
C ASP A 32 8.00 9.13 8.93
N GLY A 33 8.98 9.79 9.57
CA GLY A 33 9.50 9.44 10.89
C GLY A 33 10.40 8.19 10.91
N PHE A 34 10.66 7.66 12.10
CA PHE A 34 11.62 6.58 12.33
C PHE A 34 10.92 5.24 12.59
N SER A 35 11.43 4.16 12.00
CA SER A 35 10.94 2.80 12.15
C SER A 35 11.28 2.22 13.52
N ALA A 36 12.45 2.56 14.08
CA ALA A 36 12.87 2.11 15.41
C ALA A 36 11.90 2.55 16.52
N ALA A 37 11.28 3.73 16.36
CA ALA A 37 10.30 4.25 17.31
C ALA A 37 9.08 3.31 17.46
N ASP A 38 8.65 2.65 16.38
CA ASP A 38 7.52 1.70 16.44
C ASP A 38 7.86 0.51 17.34
N PHE A 39 9.09 0.00 17.27
CA PHE A 39 9.57 -1.12 18.09
C PHE A 39 9.64 -0.75 19.57
N TYR A 40 10.25 0.40 19.89
CA TYR A 40 10.32 0.85 21.29
C TYR A 40 8.93 1.12 21.88
N LEU A 41 8.01 1.70 21.10
CA LEU A 41 6.63 1.91 21.53
C LEU A 41 5.87 0.60 21.73
N ASP A 42 6.09 -0.42 20.88
CA ASP A 42 5.48 -1.75 21.06
C ASP A 42 6.02 -2.45 22.31
N ARG A 43 7.34 -2.47 22.52
CA ARG A 43 7.97 -3.02 23.72
C ARG A 43 7.47 -2.34 24.99
N LEU A 44 7.34 -1.01 24.97
CA LEU A 44 6.79 -0.25 26.10
C LEU A 44 5.33 -0.66 26.38
N LYS A 45 4.48 -0.75 25.35
CA LYS A 45 3.07 -1.18 25.49
C LYS A 45 2.96 -2.61 26.02
N ARG A 46 3.86 -3.49 25.61
CA ARG A 46 3.95 -4.89 26.07
C ARG A 46 4.66 -5.07 27.41
N ARG A 47 5.15 -3.98 28.02
CA ARG A 47 5.92 -4.00 29.28
C ARG A 47 7.18 -4.87 29.18
N GLN A 48 7.81 -4.89 28.01
CA GLN A 48 9.05 -5.62 27.71
C GLN A 48 10.29 -4.73 27.84
N MET A 49 10.12 -3.44 28.13
CA MET A 49 11.19 -2.47 28.29
C MET A 49 11.60 -2.34 29.76
N GLY A 50 12.89 -2.50 30.03
CA GLY A 50 13.47 -2.32 31.37
C GLY A 50 13.76 -0.83 31.69
N PRO A 51 13.98 -0.48 32.96
CA PRO A 51 14.33 0.89 33.35
C PRO A 51 15.63 1.42 32.71
N GLY A 52 16.62 0.54 32.50
CA GLY A 52 17.89 0.89 31.83
C GLY A 52 17.69 1.27 30.37
N GLU A 53 16.92 0.47 29.63
CA GLU A 53 16.57 0.73 28.23
C GLU A 53 15.81 2.05 28.10
N LEU A 54 14.84 2.29 28.98
CA LEU A 54 14.07 3.55 29.00
C LEU A 54 14.97 4.77 29.29
N ALA A 55 15.88 4.66 30.27
CA ALA A 55 16.81 5.74 30.60
C ALA A 55 17.76 6.05 29.44
N HIS A 56 18.24 5.02 28.74
CA HIS A 56 19.05 5.15 27.53
C HIS A 56 18.31 5.92 26.41
N LEU A 57 17.07 5.53 26.12
CA LEU A 57 16.24 6.23 25.13
C LEU A 57 15.99 7.70 25.47
N VAL A 58 15.74 8.00 26.75
CA VAL A 58 15.57 9.39 27.21
C VAL A 58 16.88 10.17 27.07
N SER A 59 18.03 9.56 27.32
CA SER A 59 19.34 10.18 27.11
C SER A 59 19.54 10.56 25.64
N VAL A 60 19.31 9.64 24.73
CA VAL A 60 19.45 9.84 23.28
C VAL A 60 18.48 10.90 22.78
N ALA A 61 17.22 10.87 23.22
CA ALA A 61 16.22 11.87 22.85
C ALA A 61 16.59 13.30 23.29
N LYS A 62 17.40 13.45 24.36
CA LYS A 62 17.88 14.75 24.84
C LYS A 62 19.17 15.20 24.18
N ASN A 63 20.11 14.28 23.98
CA ASN A 63 21.47 14.59 23.56
C ASN A 63 21.67 14.47 22.04
N GLY A 64 20.77 13.81 21.33
CA GLY A 64 20.93 13.53 19.89
C GLY A 64 21.99 12.49 19.59
N LEU A 65 22.20 12.22 18.29
CA LEU A 65 23.26 11.37 17.76
C LEU A 65 24.00 12.19 16.70
N GLU A 66 25.14 12.76 17.07
CA GLU A 66 25.85 13.75 16.24
C GLU A 66 26.82 13.13 15.24
N ASP A 67 27.40 11.97 15.57
CA ASP A 67 28.41 11.30 14.75
C ASP A 67 28.27 9.76 14.76
N ALA A 68 29.15 9.10 14.00
CA ALA A 68 29.14 7.65 13.83
C ALA A 68 29.49 6.90 15.13
N GLU A 69 30.32 7.49 16.00
CA GLU A 69 30.73 6.88 17.27
C GLU A 69 29.56 6.92 18.26
N ALA A 70 28.89 8.07 18.38
CA ALA A 70 27.69 8.23 19.17
C ALA A 70 26.56 7.31 18.69
N PHE A 71 26.38 7.18 17.36
CA PHE A 71 25.41 6.26 16.78
C PHE A 71 25.75 4.79 17.07
N GLY A 72 27.02 4.40 16.94
CA GLY A 72 27.49 3.06 17.28
C GLY A 72 27.25 2.72 18.76
N ALA A 73 27.63 3.61 19.67
CA ALA A 73 27.40 3.45 21.10
C ALA A 73 25.91 3.35 21.46
N PHE A 74 25.06 4.12 20.77
CA PHE A 74 23.61 4.04 20.89
C PHE A 74 23.09 2.66 20.49
N LEU A 75 23.52 2.14 19.34
CA LEU A 75 23.11 0.84 18.82
C LEU A 75 23.58 -0.30 19.73
N ASP A 76 24.84 -0.31 20.15
CA ASP A 76 25.38 -1.34 21.03
C ASP A 76 24.64 -1.37 22.37
N THR A 77 24.37 -0.21 22.96
CA THR A 77 23.60 -0.13 24.21
C THR A 77 22.16 -0.58 24.00
N SER A 78 21.55 -0.26 22.85
CA SER A 78 20.18 -0.69 22.53
C SER A 78 20.09 -2.20 22.33
N LEU A 79 21.00 -2.77 21.54
CA LEU A 79 21.05 -4.21 21.26
C LEU A 79 21.42 -5.02 22.51
N ALA A 80 22.24 -4.49 23.42
CA ALA A 80 22.55 -5.15 24.68
C ALA A 80 21.30 -5.46 25.52
N HIS A 81 20.28 -4.59 25.48
CA HIS A 81 18.99 -4.84 26.16
C HIS A 81 18.15 -5.93 25.47
N TRP A 82 18.50 -6.29 24.24
CA TRP A 82 17.79 -7.25 23.40
C TRP A 82 18.55 -8.58 23.29
N ALA A 83 19.69 -8.71 23.98
CA ALA A 83 20.47 -9.93 24.03
C ALA A 83 19.63 -11.11 24.56
N GLY A 84 19.75 -12.27 23.90
CA GLY A 84 18.99 -13.48 24.20
C GLY A 84 17.57 -13.52 23.62
N LEU A 85 17.13 -12.49 22.90
CA LEU A 85 15.87 -12.55 22.15
C LEU A 85 16.06 -13.36 20.85
N PRO A 86 15.09 -14.21 20.47
CA PRO A 86 15.10 -14.87 19.17
C PRO A 86 14.99 -13.84 18.04
N GLU A 87 15.83 -13.97 17.01
CA GLU A 87 15.77 -13.09 15.83
C GLU A 87 14.40 -13.19 15.12
N GLU A 88 13.85 -14.40 15.01
CA GLU A 88 12.56 -14.67 14.36
C GLU A 88 11.40 -13.87 15.01
N ASP A 89 11.41 -13.72 16.33
CA ASP A 89 10.38 -12.95 17.07
C ASP A 89 10.40 -11.47 16.68
N LEU A 90 11.58 -10.91 16.41
CA LEU A 90 11.73 -9.54 15.95
C LEU A 90 11.24 -9.38 14.50
N HIS A 91 11.52 -10.34 13.62
CA HIS A 91 10.98 -10.34 12.26
C HIS A 91 9.44 -10.42 12.26
N ALA A 92 8.86 -11.31 13.07
CA ALA A 92 7.41 -11.41 13.23
C ALA A 92 6.80 -10.11 13.77
N THR A 93 7.47 -9.47 14.74
CA THR A 93 7.08 -8.16 15.28
C THR A 93 7.16 -7.08 14.19
N GLY A 94 8.23 -7.06 13.41
CA GLY A 94 8.43 -6.12 12.31
C GLY A 94 7.35 -6.21 11.24
N GLU A 95 6.99 -7.42 10.82
CA GLU A 95 5.86 -7.62 9.91
C GLU A 95 4.53 -7.07 10.47
N SER A 96 4.29 -7.32 11.76
CA SER A 96 3.08 -6.88 12.45
C SER A 96 3.00 -5.35 12.54
N LEU A 97 4.10 -4.71 12.95
CA LEU A 97 4.21 -3.25 13.05
C LEU A 97 4.08 -2.59 11.68
N PHE A 98 4.74 -3.16 10.66
CA PHE A 98 4.65 -2.68 9.30
C PHE A 98 3.20 -2.67 8.79
N LYS A 99 2.52 -3.82 8.89
CA LYS A 99 1.11 -3.98 8.48
C LYS A 99 0.15 -3.14 9.35
N GLY A 100 0.52 -2.86 10.59
CA GLY A 100 -0.29 -2.17 11.60
C GLY A 100 -0.25 -0.65 11.52
N GLY A 101 0.89 -0.06 11.13
CA GLY A 101 1.06 1.39 11.16
C GLY A 101 2.17 1.94 10.26
N THR A 102 3.35 1.31 10.23
CA THR A 102 4.52 1.87 9.51
C THR A 102 4.24 2.05 8.02
N ALA A 103 3.53 1.11 7.40
CA ALA A 103 3.17 1.18 5.99
C ALA A 103 2.28 2.39 5.64
N ALA A 104 1.48 2.89 6.60
CA ALA A 104 0.66 4.09 6.40
C ALA A 104 1.49 5.38 6.35
N ARG A 105 2.74 5.33 6.84
CA ARG A 105 3.68 6.44 6.80
C ARG A 105 4.49 6.48 5.50
N LEU A 106 4.27 5.56 4.56
CA LEU A 106 4.94 5.59 3.25
C LEU A 106 4.64 6.90 2.51
N ARG A 107 5.69 7.61 2.10
CA ARG A 107 5.59 8.84 1.33
C ARG A 107 5.20 8.53 -0.11
N ARG A 108 4.16 9.19 -0.58
CA ARG A 108 3.63 9.00 -1.93
C ARG A 108 4.59 9.52 -2.99
N GLU A 109 5.26 10.62 -2.68
CA GLU A 109 6.20 11.28 -3.57
C GLU A 109 7.44 10.41 -3.79
N THR A 110 8.01 9.86 -2.71
CA THR A 110 9.13 8.92 -2.79
C THR A 110 8.72 7.63 -3.49
N PHE A 111 7.52 7.11 -3.21
CA PHE A 111 6.98 5.95 -3.91
C PHE A 111 6.83 6.19 -5.43
N ALA A 112 6.40 7.38 -5.85
CA ALA A 112 6.28 7.71 -7.27
C ALA A 112 7.66 7.74 -7.98
N ILE A 113 8.70 8.23 -7.30
CA ILE A 113 10.08 8.20 -7.80
C ILE A 113 10.57 6.75 -7.93
N LEU A 114 10.34 5.93 -6.89
CA LEU A 114 10.71 4.51 -6.90
C LEU A 114 10.03 3.74 -8.04
N GLU A 115 8.72 3.95 -8.27
CA GLU A 115 8.03 3.33 -9.41
C GLU A 115 8.58 3.83 -10.76
N ALA A 116 9.04 5.08 -10.86
CA ALA A 116 9.70 5.55 -12.08
C ALA A 116 11.01 4.77 -12.34
N HIS A 117 11.83 4.54 -11.30
CA HIS A 117 13.03 3.71 -11.45
C HIS A 117 12.70 2.29 -11.88
N ARG A 118 11.67 1.69 -11.27
CA ARG A 118 11.20 0.35 -11.66
C ARG A 118 10.79 0.29 -13.12
N ARG A 119 10.02 1.27 -13.61
CA ARG A 119 9.60 1.31 -15.02
C ARG A 119 10.78 1.41 -15.99
N ARG A 120 11.90 2.01 -15.57
CA ARG A 120 13.15 2.06 -16.33
C ARG A 120 14.00 0.79 -16.20
N GLY A 121 13.57 -0.19 -15.40
CA GLY A 121 14.32 -1.42 -15.15
C GLY A 121 15.58 -1.22 -14.31
N HIS A 122 15.67 -0.11 -13.57
CA HIS A 122 16.79 0.17 -12.67
C HIS A 122 16.80 -0.80 -11.48
N THR A 123 17.99 -1.09 -10.95
CA THR A 123 18.16 -1.89 -9.73
C THR A 123 17.80 -1.06 -8.49
N LEU A 124 16.83 -1.50 -7.71
CA LEU A 124 16.35 -0.81 -6.51
C LEU A 124 17.14 -1.25 -5.27
N VAL A 125 17.74 -0.28 -4.58
CA VAL A 125 18.58 -0.52 -3.40
C VAL A 125 18.01 0.25 -2.20
N LEU A 126 17.77 -0.46 -1.10
CA LEU A 126 17.39 0.14 0.18
C LEU A 126 18.65 0.30 1.05
N ALA A 127 19.05 1.51 1.41
CA ALA A 127 20.24 1.78 2.23
C ALA A 127 19.87 2.47 3.54
N SER A 128 19.89 1.73 4.67
CA SER A 128 19.34 2.22 5.94
C SER A 128 20.18 1.83 7.15
N SER A 129 20.23 2.71 8.16
CA SER A 129 20.85 2.40 9.44
C SER A 129 19.99 1.48 10.33
N ALA A 130 18.73 1.25 9.96
CA ALA A 130 17.81 0.34 10.62
C ALA A 130 18.23 -1.13 10.48
N LEU A 131 17.67 -2.00 11.32
CA LEU A 131 17.98 -3.44 11.36
C LEU A 131 17.10 -4.24 10.37
N PRO A 132 17.46 -5.50 10.03
CA PRO A 132 16.75 -6.28 9.02
C PRO A 132 15.26 -6.49 9.34
N PHE A 133 14.91 -6.68 10.62
CA PHE A 133 13.51 -6.82 11.03
C PHE A 133 12.67 -5.54 10.84
N GLN A 134 13.29 -4.37 10.71
CA GLN A 134 12.61 -3.10 10.37
C GLN A 134 12.48 -2.90 8.86
N THR A 135 13.50 -3.29 8.09
CA THR A 135 13.61 -3.01 6.65
C THR A 135 13.04 -4.12 5.78
N ALA A 136 13.14 -5.39 6.18
CA ALA A 136 12.67 -6.53 5.40
C ALA A 136 11.17 -6.45 5.00
N PRO A 137 10.24 -6.00 5.86
CA PRO A 137 8.83 -5.88 5.48
C PRO A 137 8.60 -4.90 4.33
N ILE A 138 9.25 -3.72 4.36
CA ILE A 138 9.12 -2.74 3.28
C ILE A 138 9.88 -3.18 2.03
N ALA A 139 11.08 -3.76 2.20
CA ALA A 139 11.90 -4.23 1.09
C ALA A 139 11.16 -5.30 0.28
N THR A 140 10.49 -6.23 0.97
CA THR A 140 9.64 -7.24 0.34
C THR A 140 8.40 -6.62 -0.29
N ALA A 141 7.70 -5.73 0.42
CA ALA A 141 6.44 -5.15 -0.05
C ALA A 141 6.62 -4.23 -1.27
N LEU A 142 7.78 -3.57 -1.36
CA LEU A 142 8.17 -2.72 -2.47
C LEU A 142 9.17 -3.41 -3.41
N GLU A 143 9.43 -4.71 -3.29
CA GLU A 143 10.35 -5.46 -4.16
C GLU A 143 11.65 -4.72 -4.46
N PHE A 144 12.42 -4.43 -3.42
CA PHE A 144 13.81 -3.99 -3.55
C PHE A 144 14.70 -5.17 -3.94
N ASP A 145 15.66 -4.94 -4.82
CA ASP A 145 16.61 -5.95 -5.29
C ASP A 145 17.72 -6.19 -4.25
N HIS A 146 18.18 -5.12 -3.60
CA HIS A 146 19.21 -5.17 -2.58
C HIS A 146 18.84 -4.36 -1.33
N VAL A 147 19.26 -4.84 -0.16
CA VAL A 147 19.07 -4.16 1.13
C VAL A 147 20.42 -4.05 1.84
N LEU A 148 20.93 -2.81 1.93
CA LEU A 148 22.14 -2.44 2.64
C LEU A 148 21.74 -1.89 4.00
N CYS A 149 21.80 -2.71 5.05
CA CYS A 149 21.37 -2.31 6.38
C CYS A 149 22.38 -2.65 7.49
N THR A 150 22.18 -2.03 8.66
CA THR A 150 22.86 -2.45 9.88
C THR A 150 22.40 -3.85 10.23
N VAL A 151 23.31 -4.73 10.65
CA VAL A 151 22.99 -6.12 11.00
C VAL A 151 23.34 -6.32 12.48
N ALA A 152 22.43 -6.92 13.25
CA ALA A 152 22.75 -7.36 14.61
C ALA A 152 23.45 -8.72 14.56
N GLU A 153 24.42 -8.95 15.44
CA GLU A 153 25.09 -10.24 15.54
C GLU A 153 24.13 -11.27 16.18
N VAL A 154 24.00 -12.42 15.52
CA VAL A 154 23.13 -13.54 15.93
C VAL A 154 24.01 -14.75 16.21
N GLY A 155 23.81 -15.36 17.38
CA GLY A 155 24.50 -16.58 17.77
C GLY A 155 24.06 -17.80 16.96
N PRO A 156 24.80 -18.93 17.04
CA PRO A 156 24.43 -20.17 16.36
C PRO A 156 23.11 -20.79 16.86
N ASP A 157 22.60 -20.31 18.00
CA ASP A 157 21.31 -20.65 18.58
C ASP A 157 20.14 -19.80 18.05
N GLY A 158 20.39 -18.87 17.13
CA GLY A 158 19.38 -17.97 16.58
C GLY A 158 18.98 -16.82 17.52
N LEU A 159 19.77 -16.59 18.58
CA LEU A 159 19.53 -15.53 19.56
C LEU A 159 20.44 -14.33 19.30
N LEU A 160 19.94 -13.12 19.54
CA LEU A 160 20.75 -11.92 19.49
C LEU A 160 21.86 -11.95 20.54
N THR A 161 23.10 -11.64 20.14
CA THR A 161 24.24 -11.52 21.07
C THR A 161 24.23 -10.18 21.83
N GLY A 162 23.47 -9.22 21.31
CA GLY A 162 23.40 -7.85 21.82
C GLY A 162 24.43 -6.88 21.24
N ARG A 163 25.12 -7.25 20.15
CA ARG A 163 26.10 -6.41 19.46
C ARG A 163 25.73 -6.19 17.99
N VAL A 164 26.29 -5.15 17.38
CA VAL A 164 26.24 -4.97 15.92
C VAL A 164 27.25 -5.89 15.24
N GLN A 165 26.86 -6.50 14.12
CA GLN A 165 27.77 -7.22 13.23
C GLN A 165 28.43 -6.24 12.25
N GLY A 166 29.73 -6.01 12.43
CA GLY A 166 30.51 -5.09 11.59
C GLY A 166 30.17 -3.62 11.86
N THR A 167 30.43 -2.75 10.87
CA THR A 167 30.17 -1.31 10.98
C THR A 167 28.69 -1.00 10.70
N PRO A 168 27.97 -0.24 11.55
CA PRO A 168 26.61 0.20 11.27
C PRO A 168 26.50 0.96 9.94
N ALA A 169 25.40 0.76 9.21
CA ALA A 169 25.16 1.42 7.92
C ALA A 169 24.72 2.89 8.12
N TRP A 170 25.65 3.73 8.56
CA TRP A 170 25.44 5.14 8.89
C TRP A 170 26.60 5.99 8.34
N GLY A 171 26.28 7.17 7.79
CA GLY A 171 27.31 8.08 7.26
C GLY A 171 28.09 7.49 6.10
N GLU A 172 29.43 7.62 6.17
CA GLU A 172 30.38 7.10 5.17
C GLU A 172 30.19 5.61 4.89
N GLU A 173 29.76 4.83 5.89
CA GLU A 173 29.57 3.39 5.70
C GLU A 173 28.45 3.06 4.71
N LYS A 174 27.40 3.90 4.60
CA LYS A 174 26.41 3.73 3.53
C LYS A 174 27.04 3.91 2.15
N ALA A 175 27.88 4.95 1.98
CA ALA A 175 28.58 5.20 0.72
C ALA A 175 29.51 4.03 0.36
N ASN A 176 30.28 3.51 1.32
CA ASN A 176 31.16 2.36 1.13
C ASN A 176 30.39 1.12 0.67
N ARG A 177 29.25 0.82 1.30
CA ARG A 177 28.41 -0.33 0.94
C ARG A 177 27.80 -0.21 -0.45
N ILE A 178 27.42 1.00 -0.86
CA ILE A 178 26.93 1.25 -2.22
C ILE A 178 28.05 1.06 -3.24
N ALA A 179 29.25 1.58 -2.97
CA ALA A 179 30.40 1.39 -3.85
C ALA A 179 30.77 -0.10 -3.98
N ALA A 180 30.74 -0.84 -2.88
CA ALA A 180 30.96 -2.29 -2.88
C ALA A 180 29.91 -3.04 -3.71
N LEU A 181 28.63 -2.68 -3.56
CA LEU A 181 27.54 -3.26 -4.36
C LEU A 181 27.69 -2.93 -5.85
N CYS A 182 28.07 -1.69 -6.21
CA CYS A 182 28.34 -1.32 -7.61
C CYS A 182 29.45 -2.19 -8.19
N ALA A 183 30.54 -2.40 -7.44
CA ALA A 183 31.65 -3.26 -7.86
C ALA A 183 31.22 -4.73 -8.01
N GLU A 184 30.39 -5.25 -7.11
CA GLU A 184 29.83 -6.61 -7.20
C GLU A 184 28.97 -6.80 -8.46
N LEU A 185 28.14 -5.81 -8.79
CA LEU A 185 27.23 -5.85 -9.94
C LEU A 185 27.88 -5.42 -11.26
N GLY A 186 29.12 -4.92 -11.22
CA GLY A 186 29.80 -4.34 -12.39
C GLY A 186 29.15 -3.04 -12.88
N ALA A 187 28.48 -2.31 -12.00
CA ALA A 187 27.86 -1.01 -12.28
C ALA A 187 28.83 0.15 -11.99
N ASP A 188 28.69 1.26 -12.74
CA ASP A 188 29.39 2.51 -12.43
C ASP A 188 28.68 3.25 -11.29
N ILE A 189 29.43 3.71 -10.29
CA ILE A 189 28.87 4.53 -9.21
C ILE A 189 28.30 5.87 -9.73
N GLY A 190 28.79 6.35 -10.88
CA GLY A 190 28.24 7.49 -11.61
C GLY A 190 26.84 7.24 -12.19
N ASP A 191 26.46 5.97 -12.39
CA ASP A 191 25.14 5.55 -12.87
C ASP A 191 24.19 5.24 -11.70
N THR A 192 24.33 5.95 -10.59
CA THR A 192 23.50 5.75 -9.40
C THR A 192 22.69 6.98 -9.03
N PHE A 193 21.49 6.74 -8.51
CA PHE A 193 20.60 7.76 -7.95
C PHE A 193 20.55 7.63 -6.43
N GLY A 194 20.78 8.72 -5.69
CA GLY A 194 20.71 8.78 -4.24
C GLY A 194 19.55 9.62 -3.73
N TYR A 195 18.76 9.07 -2.81
CA TYR A 195 17.63 9.73 -2.17
C TYR A 195 17.72 9.61 -0.64
N SER A 196 17.77 10.75 0.06
CA SER A 196 17.73 10.77 1.53
C SER A 196 17.14 12.07 2.09
N ASN A 197 16.75 12.06 3.37
CA ASN A 197 16.28 13.20 4.16
C ASN A 197 17.30 13.70 5.20
N GLY A 198 18.29 12.89 5.58
CA GLY A 198 19.15 13.15 6.73
C GLY A 198 20.50 13.78 6.38
N GLY A 199 21.00 14.68 7.24
CA GLY A 199 22.35 15.23 7.12
C GLY A 199 23.46 14.19 7.23
N GLU A 200 23.20 13.09 7.95
CA GLU A 200 24.10 11.94 8.07
C GLU A 200 24.36 11.26 6.72
N ASP A 201 23.45 11.35 5.77
CA ASP A 201 23.52 10.67 4.49
C ASP A 201 24.20 11.50 3.39
N VAL A 202 24.74 12.68 3.73
CA VAL A 202 25.49 13.51 2.79
C VAL A 202 26.65 12.75 2.12
N PRO A 203 27.45 11.91 2.82
CA PRO A 203 28.46 11.08 2.17
C PRO A 203 27.89 10.14 1.10
N MET A 204 26.77 9.47 1.40
CA MET A 204 26.05 8.62 0.44
C MET A 204 25.62 9.42 -0.79
N LEU A 205 24.98 10.57 -0.59
CA LEU A 205 24.48 11.39 -1.70
C LEU A 205 25.61 12.00 -2.55
N ARG A 206 26.78 12.27 -1.97
CA ARG A 206 27.98 12.71 -2.72
C ARG A 206 28.62 11.59 -3.54
N ALA A 207 28.53 10.35 -3.06
CA ALA A 207 29.05 9.19 -3.77
C ALA A 207 28.19 8.84 -4.99
N CYS A 208 26.87 9.04 -4.92
CA CYS A 208 25.97 8.80 -6.03
C CYS A 208 26.14 9.82 -7.17
N GLY A 209 26.06 9.35 -8.42
CA GLY A 209 26.20 10.22 -9.60
C GLY A 209 25.06 11.24 -9.77
N THR A 210 23.84 10.88 -9.39
CA THR A 210 22.70 11.78 -9.31
C THR A 210 22.07 11.72 -7.92
N SER A 211 21.76 12.87 -7.32
CA SER A 211 21.17 12.91 -5.97
C SER A 211 19.98 13.87 -5.87
N ALA A 212 19.09 13.59 -4.93
CA ALA A 212 18.02 14.49 -4.53
C ALA A 212 17.74 14.39 -3.03
N ALA A 213 17.50 15.54 -2.40
CA ALA A 213 17.14 15.62 -1.00
C ALA A 213 15.60 15.52 -0.85
N ILE A 214 15.13 14.50 -0.14
CA ILE A 214 13.72 14.15 0.01
C ILE A 214 13.28 14.47 1.43
N ALA A 215 12.29 15.36 1.60
CA ALA A 215 11.86 15.83 2.92
C ALA A 215 13.02 16.21 3.88
N PRO A 216 14.04 16.98 3.41
CA PRO A 216 15.30 17.08 4.13
C PRO A 216 15.22 17.87 5.43
N ASP A 217 16.05 17.47 6.39
CA ASP A 217 16.40 18.28 7.56
C ASP A 217 17.20 19.54 7.18
N ASP A 218 17.43 20.42 8.15
CA ASP A 218 18.12 21.69 7.90
C ASP A 218 19.57 21.52 7.45
N THR A 219 20.24 20.45 7.88
CA THR A 219 21.62 20.14 7.48
C THR A 219 21.68 19.72 6.02
N LEU A 220 20.82 18.79 5.62
CA LEU A 220 20.73 18.34 4.24
C LEU A 220 20.19 19.44 3.31
N VAL A 221 19.33 20.35 3.79
CA VAL A 221 18.96 21.55 2.99
C VAL A 221 20.18 22.41 2.65
N ARG A 222 21.08 22.66 3.62
CA ARG A 222 22.30 23.44 3.38
C ARG A 222 23.22 22.75 2.38
N GLU A 223 23.44 21.44 2.56
CA GLU A 223 24.29 20.65 1.67
C GLU A 223 23.69 20.52 0.27
N ALA A 224 22.39 20.23 0.15
CA ALA A 224 21.71 20.18 -1.14
C ALA A 224 21.80 21.51 -1.90
N THR A 225 21.66 22.64 -1.21
CA THR A 225 21.83 23.97 -1.82
C THR A 225 23.27 24.18 -2.30
N ARG A 226 24.26 23.75 -1.51
CA ARG A 226 25.68 23.86 -1.85
C ARG A 226 26.08 23.01 -3.06
N HIS A 227 25.56 21.79 -3.18
CA HIS A 227 25.87 20.86 -4.27
C HIS A 227 24.90 20.95 -5.46
N GLY A 228 23.90 21.83 -5.39
CA GLY A 228 22.89 21.98 -6.43
C GLY A 228 21.92 20.79 -6.54
N TRP A 229 21.79 19.99 -5.48
CA TRP A 229 20.84 18.88 -5.47
C TRP A 229 19.41 19.39 -5.35
N PRO A 230 18.47 18.87 -6.15
CA PRO A 230 17.07 19.22 -6.02
C PRO A 230 16.52 18.84 -4.64
N ILE A 231 15.67 19.71 -4.11
CA ILE A 231 15.00 19.54 -2.83
C ILE A 231 13.51 19.31 -3.07
N LEU A 232 13.03 18.13 -2.68
CA LEU A 232 11.61 17.77 -2.67
C LEU A 232 11.06 17.92 -1.25
N ARG A 233 10.00 18.73 -1.10
CA ARG A 233 9.19 18.74 0.12
C ARG A 233 8.04 17.77 -0.06
N CYS A 234 7.81 16.91 0.94
CA CYS A 234 6.75 15.91 0.91
C CYS A 234 5.64 16.29 1.88
N ALA A 235 4.41 15.90 1.55
CA ALA A 235 3.28 16.01 2.45
C ALA A 235 3.41 15.01 3.61
N ASP A 236 2.80 15.34 4.76
CA ASP A 236 2.60 14.38 5.85
C ASP A 236 1.63 13.28 5.38
N PRO A 237 2.06 12.00 5.32
CA PRO A 237 1.21 10.90 4.89
C PRO A 237 0.14 10.53 5.94
N THR A 238 0.34 10.91 7.19
CA THR A 238 -0.54 10.62 8.33
C THR A 238 -0.94 11.90 9.09
N PRO A 239 -1.61 12.86 8.42
CA PRO A 239 -1.92 14.14 9.04
C PRO A 239 -2.83 13.95 10.26
N ARG A 240 -2.61 14.77 11.29
CA ARG A 240 -3.39 14.76 12.53
C ARG A 240 -4.89 14.83 12.22
N VAL A 241 -5.67 14.01 12.92
CA VAL A 241 -7.13 14.00 12.77
C VAL A 241 -7.72 15.27 13.36
N THR A 242 -8.52 15.99 12.57
CA THR A 242 -9.22 17.20 13.02
C THR A 242 -10.65 16.89 13.44
N VAL A 243 -11.28 17.80 14.21
CA VAL A 243 -12.72 17.71 14.54
C VAL A 243 -13.57 17.69 13.26
N LYS A 244 -13.17 18.43 12.22
CA LYS A 244 -13.85 18.43 10.92
C LYS A 244 -13.83 17.04 10.27
N ASP A 245 -12.72 16.31 10.39
CA ASP A 245 -12.61 14.94 9.88
C ASP A 245 -13.50 13.97 10.66
N ALA A 246 -13.58 14.12 11.98
CA ALA A 246 -14.49 13.32 12.81
C ALA A 246 -15.97 13.58 12.45
N VAL A 247 -16.39 14.85 12.35
CA VAL A 247 -17.76 15.23 11.96
C VAL A 247 -18.10 14.71 10.57
N ARG A 248 -17.19 14.85 9.60
CA ARG A 248 -17.35 14.32 8.25
C ARG A 248 -17.50 12.80 8.23
N THR A 249 -16.67 12.11 9.01
CA THR A 249 -16.73 10.64 9.13
C THR A 249 -18.06 10.20 9.74
N ALA A 250 -18.54 10.91 10.78
CA ALA A 250 -19.85 10.67 11.35
C ALA A 250 -20.97 10.93 10.33
N ALA A 251 -20.87 11.99 9.53
CA ALA A 251 -21.82 12.28 8.44
C ALA A 251 -21.80 11.20 7.36
N PHE A 252 -20.63 10.72 6.95
CA PHE A 252 -20.46 9.62 5.98
C PHE A 252 -21.20 8.36 6.43
N TYR A 253 -20.90 7.86 7.63
CA TYR A 253 -21.54 6.64 8.13
C TYR A 253 -23.00 6.87 8.52
N GLY A 254 -23.33 8.04 9.08
CA GLY A 254 -24.69 8.39 9.50
C GLY A 254 -25.66 8.51 8.33
N THR A 255 -25.25 9.14 7.22
CA THR A 255 -26.08 9.23 6.02
C THR A 255 -26.24 7.89 5.32
N PHE A 256 -25.19 7.05 5.29
CA PHE A 256 -25.30 5.67 4.82
C PHE A 256 -26.33 4.89 5.66
N ALA A 257 -26.26 4.98 6.98
CA ALA A 257 -27.22 4.36 7.89
C ALA A 257 -28.65 4.89 7.70
N GLY A 258 -28.81 6.19 7.48
CA GLY A 258 -30.09 6.81 7.16
C GLY A 258 -30.70 6.28 5.86
N ALA A 259 -29.90 6.19 4.79
CA ALA A 259 -30.31 5.62 3.52
C ALA A 259 -30.70 4.13 3.66
N MET A 260 -29.96 3.38 4.47
CA MET A 260 -30.28 1.99 4.82
C MET A 260 -31.62 1.86 5.56
N GLY A 261 -31.94 2.77 6.48
CA GLY A 261 -33.23 2.83 7.16
C GLY A 261 -34.38 3.09 6.18
N ALA A 262 -34.21 4.06 5.27
CA ALA A 262 -35.19 4.36 4.23
C ALA A 262 -35.40 3.19 3.27
N ALA A 263 -34.31 2.55 2.83
CA ALA A 263 -34.35 1.34 2.02
C ALA A 263 -35.12 0.22 2.76
N GLY A 264 -34.91 0.08 4.07
CA GLY A 264 -35.64 -0.85 4.94
C GLY A 264 -37.15 -0.62 4.89
N GLY A 265 -37.59 0.64 5.02
CA GLY A 265 -39.00 1.03 4.90
C GLY A 265 -39.59 0.66 3.54
N ILE A 266 -38.89 0.96 2.44
CA ILE A 266 -39.32 0.62 1.07
C ILE A 266 -39.37 -0.90 0.87
N GLY A 267 -38.36 -1.62 1.34
CA GLY A 267 -38.29 -3.07 1.25
C GLY A 267 -39.43 -3.77 1.99
N LEU A 268 -39.79 -3.27 3.18
CA LEU A 268 -40.93 -3.75 3.95
C LEU A 268 -42.27 -3.42 3.26
N ALA A 269 -42.44 -2.17 2.80
CA ALA A 269 -43.66 -1.75 2.10
C ALA A 269 -43.90 -2.56 0.83
N ARG A 270 -42.85 -2.87 0.08
CA ARG A 270 -42.91 -3.68 -1.15
C ARG A 270 -42.75 -5.18 -0.92
N ARG A 271 -42.52 -5.62 0.33
CA ARG A 271 -42.19 -7.00 0.71
C ARG A 271 -41.10 -7.62 -0.18
N SER A 272 -40.09 -6.82 -0.55
CA SER A 272 -39.09 -7.20 -1.55
C SER A 272 -37.68 -6.93 -1.05
N ARG A 273 -36.94 -8.02 -0.83
CA ARG A 273 -35.50 -7.97 -0.53
C ARG A 273 -34.72 -7.28 -1.65
N ARG A 274 -35.10 -7.52 -2.91
CA ARG A 274 -34.45 -6.87 -4.06
C ARG A 274 -34.66 -5.36 -4.04
N SER A 275 -35.89 -4.89 -3.80
CA SER A 275 -36.15 -3.44 -3.66
C SER A 275 -35.36 -2.79 -2.53
N PHE A 276 -35.17 -3.49 -1.40
CA PHE A 276 -34.28 -3.02 -0.34
C PHE A 276 -32.85 -2.83 -0.83
N LEU A 277 -32.27 -3.86 -1.46
CA LEU A 277 -30.87 -3.83 -1.91
C LEU A 277 -30.65 -2.80 -3.01
N ASP A 278 -31.57 -2.67 -3.95
CA ASP A 278 -31.48 -1.71 -5.05
C ASP A 278 -31.45 -0.27 -4.54
N VAL A 279 -32.23 0.07 -3.51
CA VAL A 279 -32.21 1.40 -2.88
C VAL A 279 -30.97 1.56 -2.01
N ALA A 280 -30.64 0.55 -1.19
CA ALA A 280 -29.50 0.59 -0.29
C ALA A 280 -28.19 0.84 -1.04
N PHE A 281 -27.92 0.07 -2.11
CA PHE A 281 -26.71 0.22 -2.92
C PHE A 281 -26.83 1.27 -4.02
N GLY A 282 -28.05 1.58 -4.47
CA GLY A 282 -28.29 2.62 -5.47
C GLY A 282 -28.17 4.04 -4.92
N VAL A 283 -28.56 4.28 -3.67
CA VAL A 283 -28.61 5.63 -3.06
C VAL A 283 -27.64 5.79 -1.90
N GLY A 284 -27.49 4.78 -1.05
CA GLY A 284 -26.67 4.86 0.17
C GLY A 284 -25.22 5.31 -0.08
N PRO A 285 -24.49 4.66 -1.00
CA PRO A 285 -23.14 5.07 -1.38
C PRO A 285 -23.05 6.51 -1.90
N ASP A 286 -24.03 6.96 -2.69
CA ASP A 286 -24.02 8.32 -3.26
C ASP A 286 -24.10 9.38 -2.18
N VAL A 287 -25.07 9.25 -1.27
CA VAL A 287 -25.29 10.23 -0.20
C VAL A 287 -24.14 10.20 0.79
N SER A 288 -23.61 9.02 1.14
CA SER A 288 -22.49 8.92 2.08
C SER A 288 -21.22 9.55 1.55
N LEU A 289 -20.82 9.21 0.31
CA LEU A 289 -19.63 9.78 -0.33
C LEU A 289 -19.79 11.30 -0.51
N ALA A 290 -20.96 11.78 -0.93
CA ALA A 290 -21.24 13.21 -1.04
C ALA A 290 -21.14 13.93 0.32
N ALA A 291 -21.67 13.35 1.40
CA ALA A 291 -21.55 13.90 2.76
C ALA A 291 -20.09 13.96 3.25
N ALA A 292 -19.24 13.07 2.74
CA ALA A 292 -17.80 13.13 2.98
C ALA A 292 -17.03 14.10 2.07
N GLY A 293 -17.67 14.70 1.07
CA GLY A 293 -16.97 15.45 0.03
C GLY A 293 -16.02 14.57 -0.78
N VAL A 294 -16.41 13.30 -1.00
CA VAL A 294 -15.69 12.35 -1.84
C VAL A 294 -16.38 12.28 -3.18
N ASP A 295 -15.69 12.73 -4.22
CA ASP A 295 -16.14 12.63 -5.61
C ASP A 295 -15.63 11.31 -6.22
N VAL A 296 -16.45 10.64 -7.03
CA VAL A 296 -16.06 9.40 -7.71
C VAL A 296 -16.26 9.58 -9.21
N ARG A 297 -15.17 9.48 -9.96
CA ARG A 297 -15.14 9.70 -11.42
C ARG A 297 -14.72 8.44 -12.14
N VAL A 298 -15.49 8.01 -13.11
CA VAL A 298 -15.06 6.96 -14.05
C VAL A 298 -14.41 7.64 -15.24
N LEU A 299 -13.10 7.44 -15.41
CA LEU A 299 -12.35 8.09 -16.49
C LEU A 299 -12.49 7.34 -17.82
N ARG A 300 -12.67 6.02 -17.76
CA ARG A 300 -12.78 5.13 -18.94
C ARG A 300 -13.51 3.83 -18.60
N GLY A 301 -14.21 3.26 -19.59
CA GLY A 301 -14.78 1.91 -19.54
C GLY A 301 -16.09 1.78 -18.75
N GLN A 302 -16.81 2.88 -18.54
CA GLN A 302 -18.06 2.87 -17.76
C GLN A 302 -19.09 1.87 -18.31
N GLU A 303 -19.11 1.67 -19.62
CA GLU A 303 -19.93 0.68 -20.34
C GLU A 303 -19.70 -0.76 -19.86
N HIS A 304 -18.45 -1.13 -19.55
CA HIS A 304 -18.10 -2.48 -19.11
C HIS A 304 -18.66 -2.84 -17.73
N LEU A 305 -19.11 -1.85 -16.95
CA LEU A 305 -19.84 -2.10 -15.70
C LEU A 305 -21.21 -2.76 -15.95
N TRP A 306 -21.75 -2.67 -17.17
CA TRP A 306 -23.13 -3.05 -17.48
C TRP A 306 -23.28 -4.02 -18.66
N GLU A 307 -22.34 -4.03 -19.61
CA GLU A 307 -22.42 -4.85 -20.83
C GLU A 307 -22.49 -6.36 -20.58
N HIS A 308 -21.72 -6.86 -19.61
CA HIS A 308 -21.60 -8.30 -19.35
C HIS A 308 -21.97 -8.63 -17.91
N ARG A 309 -23.27 -8.78 -17.63
CA ARG A 309 -23.77 -9.29 -16.36
C ARG A 309 -24.64 -10.54 -16.58
N PRO A 310 -24.50 -11.60 -15.76
CA PRO A 310 -23.62 -11.69 -14.60
C PRO A 310 -22.14 -11.89 -14.97
N CYS A 311 -21.23 -11.38 -14.13
CA CYS A 311 -19.79 -11.53 -14.28
C CYS A 311 -19.08 -11.52 -12.92
N VAL A 312 -17.75 -11.71 -12.95
CA VAL A 312 -16.90 -11.51 -11.78
C VAL A 312 -16.18 -10.15 -11.90
N PHE A 313 -16.54 -9.20 -11.05
CA PHE A 313 -15.82 -7.93 -10.94
C PHE A 313 -14.60 -8.10 -10.03
N LEU A 314 -13.43 -7.66 -10.49
CA LEU A 314 -12.22 -7.59 -9.68
C LEU A 314 -11.85 -6.15 -9.38
N PHE A 315 -11.41 -5.83 -8.17
CA PHE A 315 -10.92 -4.49 -7.84
C PHE A 315 -9.68 -4.53 -6.93
N ASN A 316 -8.77 -3.58 -7.10
CA ASN A 316 -7.63 -3.39 -6.19
C ASN A 316 -8.13 -2.85 -4.84
N HIS A 317 -7.56 -3.35 -3.74
CA HIS A 317 -8.12 -3.09 -2.40
C HIS A 317 -7.09 -2.44 -1.49
N SER A 318 -7.26 -1.16 -1.16
CA SER A 318 -6.38 -0.39 -0.27
C SER A 318 -7.12 0.19 0.94
N SER A 319 -8.45 0.32 0.88
CA SER A 319 -9.28 1.00 1.87
C SER A 319 -10.55 0.23 2.25
N LYS A 320 -11.18 0.60 3.38
CA LYS A 320 -12.56 0.17 3.68
C LYS A 320 -13.56 0.84 2.72
N VAL A 321 -13.26 2.08 2.31
CA VAL A 321 -14.10 2.90 1.43
C VAL A 321 -14.24 2.28 0.04
N ASP A 322 -13.29 1.44 -0.41
CA ASP A 322 -13.37 0.72 -1.69
C ASP A 322 -14.71 0.02 -1.87
N THR A 323 -15.23 -0.64 -0.82
CA THR A 323 -16.51 -1.36 -0.89
C THR A 323 -17.71 -0.43 -1.15
N ILE A 324 -17.67 0.80 -0.65
CA ILE A 324 -18.70 1.82 -0.87
C ILE A 324 -18.56 2.42 -2.27
N VAL A 325 -17.33 2.67 -2.72
CA VAL A 325 -17.03 3.14 -4.08
C VAL A 325 -17.51 2.10 -5.11
N VAL A 326 -17.15 0.84 -4.93
CA VAL A 326 -17.60 -0.26 -5.81
C VAL A 326 -19.12 -0.40 -5.79
N ALA A 327 -19.77 -0.27 -4.63
CA ALA A 327 -21.23 -0.26 -4.57
C ALA A 327 -21.86 0.92 -5.35
N LYS A 328 -21.26 2.11 -5.29
CA LYS A 328 -21.64 3.27 -6.11
C LYS A 328 -21.46 3.01 -7.61
N LEU A 329 -20.43 2.26 -8.01
CA LEU A 329 -20.20 1.93 -9.43
C LEU A 329 -21.20 0.87 -9.94
N LEU A 330 -21.42 -0.19 -9.16
CA LEU A 330 -22.21 -1.36 -9.60
C LEU A 330 -23.72 -1.20 -9.41
N ARG A 331 -24.14 -0.40 -8.41
CA ARG A 331 -25.53 -0.04 -8.03
C ARG A 331 -26.46 -1.18 -7.63
N ARG A 332 -26.59 -2.24 -8.43
CA ARG A 332 -27.53 -3.35 -8.26
C ARG A 332 -27.02 -4.65 -8.90
N ASP A 333 -27.75 -5.75 -8.71
CA ASP A 333 -27.50 -7.07 -9.33
C ASP A 333 -26.09 -7.62 -9.07
N PHE A 334 -25.53 -7.31 -7.89
CA PHE A 334 -24.24 -7.82 -7.45
C PHE A 334 -24.28 -8.29 -5.99
N THR A 335 -23.37 -9.21 -5.66
CA THR A 335 -23.00 -9.60 -4.30
C THR A 335 -21.47 -9.58 -4.17
N GLY A 336 -20.94 -9.76 -2.97
CA GLY A 336 -19.50 -9.66 -2.74
C GLY A 336 -18.95 -10.78 -1.87
N VAL A 337 -17.63 -10.75 -1.68
CA VAL A 337 -16.92 -11.62 -0.73
C VAL A 337 -16.27 -10.78 0.35
N ALA A 338 -16.51 -11.10 1.62
CA ALA A 338 -15.97 -10.39 2.77
C ALA A 338 -15.32 -11.34 3.78
N LYS A 339 -14.52 -10.76 4.70
CA LYS A 339 -13.89 -11.50 5.81
C LYS A 339 -14.97 -11.97 6.79
N ALA A 340 -14.83 -13.16 7.38
CA ALA A 340 -15.83 -13.72 8.29
C ALA A 340 -16.25 -12.76 9.43
N GLU A 341 -15.30 -12.03 10.01
CA GLU A 341 -15.49 -11.08 11.09
C GLU A 341 -16.30 -9.84 10.67
N ALA A 342 -16.40 -9.56 9.37
CA ALA A 342 -17.24 -8.48 8.85
C ALA A 342 -18.74 -8.69 9.17
N ARG A 343 -19.14 -9.93 9.49
CA ARG A 343 -20.48 -10.27 9.99
C ARG A 343 -20.84 -9.54 11.29
N ASN A 344 -19.83 -9.20 12.11
CA ASN A 344 -20.03 -8.59 13.42
C ASN A 344 -20.02 -7.06 13.38
N VAL A 345 -19.73 -6.45 12.23
CA VAL A 345 -19.76 -5.00 12.09
C VAL A 345 -21.23 -4.54 12.17
N PRO A 346 -21.60 -3.65 13.12
CA PRO A 346 -22.96 -3.13 13.21
C PRO A 346 -23.38 -2.50 11.87
N MET A 347 -24.64 -2.69 11.49
CA MET A 347 -25.25 -2.28 10.21
C MET A 347 -24.69 -3.04 8.98
N PHE A 348 -23.38 -3.01 8.75
CA PHE A 348 -22.76 -3.66 7.59
C PHE A 348 -22.91 -5.18 7.62
N GLY A 349 -22.80 -5.82 8.78
CA GLY A 349 -23.00 -7.27 8.92
C GLY A 349 -24.42 -7.73 8.58
N GLN A 350 -25.44 -6.92 8.90
CA GLN A 350 -26.83 -7.15 8.50
C GLN A 350 -27.02 -6.94 7.00
N LEU A 351 -26.49 -5.83 6.46
CA LEU A 351 -26.54 -5.55 5.02
C LEU A 351 -25.85 -6.65 4.22
N PHE A 352 -24.67 -7.10 4.65
CA PHE A 352 -23.93 -8.16 3.99
C PHE A 352 -24.71 -9.48 3.97
N ARG A 353 -25.37 -9.86 5.07
CA ARG A 353 -26.27 -11.01 5.08
C ARG A 353 -27.44 -10.85 4.11
N LEU A 354 -28.08 -9.67 4.10
CA LEU A 354 -29.18 -9.35 3.19
C LEU A 354 -28.74 -9.24 1.73
N ALA A 355 -27.52 -8.82 1.44
CA ALA A 355 -26.93 -8.81 0.10
C ALA A 355 -26.37 -10.19 -0.29
N GLY A 356 -26.42 -11.14 0.65
CA GLY A 356 -25.86 -12.48 0.49
C GLY A 356 -24.33 -12.51 0.41
N VAL A 357 -23.60 -11.49 0.82
CA VAL A 357 -22.14 -11.48 0.74
C VAL A 357 -21.55 -12.77 1.35
N ALA A 358 -20.72 -13.47 0.58
CA ALA A 358 -20.07 -14.69 1.05
C ALA A 358 -18.98 -14.33 2.06
N MET A 359 -19.09 -14.92 3.25
CA MET A 359 -18.18 -14.68 4.37
C MET A 359 -17.13 -15.78 4.40
N ILE A 360 -15.89 -15.43 4.09
CA ILE A 360 -14.78 -16.39 4.01
C ILE A 360 -13.81 -16.14 5.16
N ASP A 361 -13.54 -17.19 5.94
CA ASP A 361 -12.35 -17.27 6.78
C ASP A 361 -11.16 -17.58 5.90
N ARG A 362 -10.18 -16.68 5.91
CA ARG A 362 -9.00 -16.71 5.02
C ARG A 362 -7.83 -17.47 5.65
N ASN A 363 -7.92 -17.84 6.92
CA ASN A 363 -6.92 -18.64 7.62
C ASN A 363 -7.11 -20.15 7.37
N ASP A 364 -8.27 -20.53 6.85
CA ASP A 364 -8.64 -21.91 6.54
C ASP A 364 -8.52 -22.15 5.02
N ARG A 365 -7.33 -22.61 4.60
CA ARG A 365 -6.99 -22.85 3.18
C ARG A 365 -7.79 -23.99 2.57
N ASP A 366 -8.15 -25.00 3.36
CA ASP A 366 -8.80 -26.23 2.89
C ASP A 366 -10.31 -26.01 2.65
N ALA A 367 -10.93 -25.10 3.41
CA ALA A 367 -12.33 -24.77 3.21
C ALA A 367 -12.61 -23.78 2.05
N ALA A 368 -11.58 -23.25 1.37
CA ALA A 368 -11.76 -22.23 0.34
C ALA A 368 -12.50 -22.76 -0.89
N GLN A 369 -12.25 -24.01 -1.31
CA GLN A 369 -12.84 -24.59 -2.52
C GLN A 369 -14.32 -24.94 -2.33
N ALA A 370 -14.68 -25.55 -1.20
CA ALA A 370 -16.08 -25.84 -0.83
C ALA A 370 -16.93 -24.58 -0.60
N LYS A 371 -16.29 -23.44 -0.28
CA LYS A 371 -16.96 -22.13 -0.12
C LYS A 371 -17.19 -21.39 -1.44
N MET A 372 -16.72 -21.90 -2.59
CA MET A 372 -16.92 -21.28 -3.91
C MET A 372 -18.22 -21.72 -4.59
N GLU A 373 -18.70 -22.94 -4.36
CA GLU A 373 -19.94 -23.47 -4.98
C GLU A 373 -21.15 -22.53 -4.81
N PRO A 374 -21.41 -21.96 -3.61
CA PRO A 374 -22.53 -21.04 -3.44
C PRO A 374 -22.35 -19.73 -4.23
N LEU A 375 -21.12 -19.31 -4.55
CA LEU A 375 -20.84 -18.13 -5.36
C LEU A 375 -21.07 -18.42 -6.85
N VAL A 376 -20.66 -19.60 -7.33
CA VAL A 376 -20.93 -20.05 -8.71
C VAL A 376 -22.43 -20.11 -8.96
N GLN A 377 -23.19 -20.72 -8.04
CA GLN A 377 -24.65 -20.80 -8.15
C GLN A 377 -25.30 -19.40 -8.24
N ARG A 378 -24.83 -18.42 -7.47
CA ARG A 378 -25.40 -17.05 -7.50
C ARG A 378 -25.15 -16.34 -8.82
N ILE A 379 -24.00 -16.58 -9.43
CA ILE A 379 -23.69 -16.07 -10.76
C ILE A 379 -24.65 -16.68 -11.77
N GLN A 380 -24.88 -17.99 -11.70
CA GLN A 380 -25.86 -18.69 -12.55
C GLN A 380 -27.30 -18.20 -12.31
N ASP A 381 -27.64 -17.80 -11.08
CA ASP A 381 -28.92 -17.17 -10.73
C ASP A 381 -29.03 -15.70 -11.19
N GLY A 382 -28.03 -15.18 -11.92
CA GLY A 382 -28.04 -13.85 -12.53
C GLY A 382 -27.43 -12.73 -11.68
N THR A 383 -26.73 -13.05 -10.58
CA THR A 383 -26.10 -12.05 -9.71
C THR A 383 -24.59 -11.99 -9.93
N SER A 384 -24.05 -10.82 -10.28
CA SER A 384 -22.60 -10.65 -10.42
C SER A 384 -21.89 -10.75 -9.07
N VAL A 385 -20.63 -11.15 -9.06
CA VAL A 385 -19.83 -11.26 -7.83
C VAL A 385 -18.65 -10.29 -7.90
N VAL A 386 -18.49 -9.45 -6.88
CA VAL A 386 -17.35 -8.53 -6.77
C VAL A 386 -16.36 -8.97 -5.69
N ILE A 387 -15.08 -9.06 -6.05
CA ILE A 387 -14.03 -9.60 -5.19
C ILE A 387 -12.73 -8.79 -5.35
N SER A 388 -12.04 -8.54 -4.24
CA SER A 388 -10.63 -8.16 -4.30
C SER A 388 -9.76 -9.41 -4.41
N PRO A 389 -9.05 -9.61 -5.52
CA PRO A 389 -8.29 -10.84 -5.77
C PRO A 389 -7.06 -11.00 -4.88
N GLU A 390 -6.60 -9.92 -4.25
CA GLU A 390 -5.48 -9.89 -3.30
C GLU A 390 -5.85 -10.56 -1.96
N GLY A 391 -7.15 -10.55 -1.63
CA GLY A 391 -7.68 -11.18 -0.42
C GLY A 391 -7.37 -10.43 0.87
N THR A 392 -6.80 -9.23 0.84
CA THR A 392 -6.64 -8.30 1.96
C THR A 392 -6.36 -6.91 1.42
N ARG A 393 -6.55 -5.85 2.21
CA ARG A 393 -6.15 -4.51 1.79
C ARG A 393 -4.62 -4.45 1.63
N THR A 394 -4.05 -3.80 0.64
CA THR A 394 -2.60 -3.69 0.54
C THR A 394 -2.05 -2.74 1.62
N PRO A 395 -0.85 -3.02 2.16
CA PRO A 395 -0.14 -2.07 3.01
C PRO A 395 0.57 -1.00 2.19
N THR A 396 0.78 -1.19 0.89
CA THR A 396 1.42 -0.23 -0.02
C THR A 396 0.46 0.13 -1.17
N PRO A 397 0.70 1.24 -1.91
CA PRO A 397 -0.10 1.56 -3.09
C PRO A 397 0.02 0.54 -4.23
N ARG A 398 0.98 -0.40 -4.13
CA ARG A 398 1.24 -1.44 -5.12
C ARG A 398 0.28 -2.61 -4.99
N LEU A 399 -0.08 -3.19 -6.13
CA LEU A 399 -0.99 -4.33 -6.23
C LEU A 399 -0.31 -5.63 -5.78
N ALA A 400 -0.88 -6.30 -4.78
CA ALA A 400 -0.36 -7.56 -4.25
C ALA A 400 -0.61 -8.75 -5.20
N PRO A 401 0.07 -9.90 -4.97
CA PRO A 401 -0.21 -11.13 -5.71
C PRO A 401 -1.65 -11.60 -5.55
N PHE A 402 -2.24 -12.09 -6.64
CA PHE A 402 -3.62 -12.54 -6.66
C PHE A 402 -3.79 -13.98 -6.15
N LYS A 403 -4.91 -14.21 -5.46
CA LYS A 403 -5.39 -15.55 -5.11
C LYS A 403 -6.10 -16.18 -6.31
N LYS A 404 -6.05 -17.51 -6.43
CA LYS A 404 -6.67 -18.24 -7.56
C LYS A 404 -8.21 -18.32 -7.49
N GLY A 405 -8.80 -18.17 -6.30
CA GLY A 405 -10.24 -18.38 -6.07
C GLY A 405 -11.18 -17.61 -7.01
N PRO A 406 -11.05 -16.28 -7.15
CA PRO A 406 -11.91 -15.48 -8.03
C PRO A 406 -11.90 -15.94 -9.49
N PHE A 407 -10.74 -16.41 -9.97
CA PHE A 407 -10.53 -16.88 -11.33
C PHE A 407 -11.17 -18.25 -11.56
N HIS A 408 -11.11 -19.14 -10.57
CA HIS A 408 -11.86 -20.39 -10.60
C HIS A 408 -13.38 -20.16 -10.59
N ILE A 409 -13.87 -19.19 -9.80
CA ILE A 409 -15.30 -18.85 -9.76
C ILE A 409 -15.78 -18.39 -11.15
N ALA A 410 -15.05 -17.47 -11.80
CA ALA A 410 -15.42 -16.98 -13.12
C ALA A 410 -15.41 -18.10 -14.18
N MET A 411 -14.36 -18.92 -14.19
CA MET A 411 -14.23 -20.08 -15.09
C MET A 411 -15.35 -21.10 -14.88
N GLN A 412 -15.63 -21.49 -13.63
CA GLN A 412 -16.66 -22.50 -13.31
C GLN A 412 -18.08 -21.99 -13.62
N ALA A 413 -18.33 -20.70 -13.43
CA ALA A 413 -19.61 -20.10 -13.76
C ALA A 413 -19.76 -19.78 -15.26
N GLY A 414 -18.69 -19.88 -16.05
CA GLY A 414 -18.69 -19.56 -17.48
C GLY A 414 -18.96 -18.09 -17.78
N VAL A 415 -18.48 -17.18 -16.93
CA VAL A 415 -18.70 -15.73 -17.05
C VAL A 415 -17.38 -14.97 -17.18
N PRO A 416 -17.38 -13.80 -17.86
CA PRO A 416 -16.17 -13.00 -17.98
C PRO A 416 -15.75 -12.38 -16.64
N ILE A 417 -14.50 -11.94 -16.59
CA ILE A 417 -13.95 -11.13 -15.51
C ILE A 417 -13.90 -9.67 -15.96
N VAL A 418 -14.39 -8.74 -15.13
CA VAL A 418 -14.29 -7.29 -15.41
C VAL A 418 -13.42 -6.62 -14.35
N PRO A 419 -12.18 -6.21 -14.69
CA PRO A 419 -11.31 -5.50 -13.76
C PRO A 419 -11.73 -4.02 -13.58
N ILE A 420 -11.76 -3.56 -12.33
CA ILE A 420 -12.01 -2.19 -11.90
C ILE A 420 -10.77 -1.70 -11.17
N LEU A 421 -10.12 -0.70 -11.72
CA LEU A 421 -8.98 -0.04 -11.09
C LEU A 421 -9.46 1.20 -10.37
N LEU A 422 -9.04 1.36 -9.11
CA LEU A 422 -9.34 2.50 -8.26
C LEU A 422 -8.05 3.21 -7.87
N ARG A 423 -8.03 4.54 -8.05
CA ARG A 423 -6.93 5.42 -7.63
C ARG A 423 -7.46 6.54 -6.73
N GLY A 424 -6.70 6.91 -5.70
CA GLY A 424 -7.05 8.00 -4.79
C GLY A 424 -7.91 7.62 -3.58
N VAL A 425 -8.43 6.38 -3.50
CA VAL A 425 -9.21 5.93 -2.33
C VAL A 425 -8.39 5.95 -1.04
N ASP A 426 -7.11 5.72 -1.21
CA ASP A 426 -6.10 5.70 -0.19
C ASP A 426 -5.81 7.12 0.36
N GLN A 427 -6.07 8.18 -0.42
CA GLN A 427 -6.08 9.59 0.02
C GLN A 427 -7.33 9.93 0.85
N VAL A 428 -8.46 9.32 0.48
CA VAL A 428 -9.74 9.48 1.17
C VAL A 428 -9.71 8.78 2.53
N GLN A 429 -9.25 7.53 2.57
CA GLN A 429 -9.07 6.77 3.80
C GLN A 429 -8.03 5.66 3.59
N TRP A 430 -6.88 5.75 4.27
CA TRP A 430 -5.89 4.67 4.28
C TRP A 430 -6.35 3.45 5.10
N ARG A 431 -5.71 2.28 4.90
CA ARG A 431 -6.08 0.97 5.49
C ARG A 431 -6.32 0.97 7.01
N SER A 432 -5.53 1.72 7.77
CA SER A 432 -5.58 1.82 9.24
C SER A 432 -6.29 3.07 9.76
N ALA A 433 -6.60 4.04 8.88
CA ALA A 433 -7.26 5.27 9.26
C ALA A 433 -8.70 5.02 9.73
N GLN A 434 -9.11 5.77 10.75
CA GLN A 434 -10.48 5.72 11.29
C GLN A 434 -11.37 6.84 10.76
N VAL A 435 -10.79 7.79 10.02
CA VAL A 435 -11.51 8.94 9.46
C VAL A 435 -11.55 8.90 7.94
N VAL A 436 -12.57 9.51 7.37
CA VAL A 436 -12.75 9.74 5.94
C VAL A 436 -12.46 11.21 5.65
N ARG A 437 -11.65 11.46 4.62
CA ARG A 437 -11.26 12.80 4.16
C ARG A 437 -11.89 13.10 2.80
N PRO A 438 -12.11 14.38 2.46
CA PRO A 438 -12.60 14.75 1.15
C PRO A 438 -11.51 14.46 0.11
N GLY A 439 -11.92 14.17 -1.11
CA GLY A 439 -10.98 13.80 -2.17
C GLY A 439 -11.70 13.33 -3.42
N THR A 440 -10.93 13.03 -4.45
CA THR A 440 -11.44 12.41 -5.67
C THR A 440 -10.94 10.97 -5.74
N VAL A 441 -11.86 10.05 -5.98
CA VAL A 441 -11.57 8.68 -6.35
C VAL A 441 -11.80 8.53 -7.83
N GLU A 442 -10.77 8.13 -8.55
CA GLU A 442 -10.85 7.87 -9.97
C GLU A 442 -10.95 6.36 -10.20
N ALA A 443 -11.78 5.98 -11.18
CA ALA A 443 -11.99 4.61 -11.57
C ALA A 443 -11.72 4.44 -13.07
N VAL A 444 -11.03 3.36 -13.42
CA VAL A 444 -10.88 2.87 -14.80
C VAL A 444 -11.39 1.45 -14.81
N VAL A 445 -12.34 1.16 -15.70
CA VAL A 445 -12.89 -0.19 -15.84
C VAL A 445 -12.31 -0.78 -17.12
N LEU A 446 -11.62 -1.90 -17.00
CA LEU A 446 -10.95 -2.54 -18.13
C LEU A 446 -11.95 -3.40 -18.92
N PRO A 447 -11.66 -3.68 -20.21
CA PRO A 447 -12.47 -4.59 -21.00
C PRO A 447 -12.66 -5.95 -20.32
N PRO A 448 -13.79 -6.62 -20.56
CA PRO A 448 -14.05 -7.95 -20.02
C PRO A 448 -13.01 -8.95 -20.53
N VAL A 449 -12.45 -9.73 -19.61
CA VAL A 449 -11.57 -10.85 -19.90
C VAL A 449 -12.43 -12.10 -20.07
N ASP A 450 -12.42 -12.65 -21.28
CA ASP A 450 -13.14 -13.89 -21.58
C ASP A 450 -12.48 -15.09 -20.89
N THR A 451 -13.30 -15.90 -20.23
CA THR A 451 -12.90 -17.09 -19.50
C THR A 451 -13.32 -18.39 -20.19
N SER A 452 -14.00 -18.30 -21.34
CA SER A 452 -14.60 -19.45 -22.04
C SER A 452 -13.60 -20.56 -22.39
N ALA A 453 -12.36 -20.21 -22.70
CA ALA A 453 -11.29 -21.14 -23.06
C ALA A 453 -10.42 -21.58 -21.86
N TRP A 454 -10.72 -21.11 -20.65
CA TRP A 454 -9.89 -21.39 -19.48
C TRP A 454 -10.10 -22.81 -18.96
N THR A 455 -9.04 -23.41 -18.43
CA THR A 455 -9.09 -24.72 -17.78
C THR A 455 -8.48 -24.64 -16.38
N ALA A 456 -8.73 -25.66 -15.55
CA ALA A 456 -8.13 -25.73 -14.22
C ALA A 456 -6.59 -25.68 -14.26
N GLY A 457 -5.97 -26.20 -15.33
CA GLY A 457 -4.52 -26.16 -15.52
C GLY A 457 -3.98 -24.78 -15.93
N THR A 458 -4.77 -23.97 -16.63
CA THR A 458 -4.34 -22.66 -17.14
C THR A 458 -4.73 -21.47 -16.26
N VAL A 459 -5.68 -21.64 -15.33
CA VAL A 459 -6.16 -20.57 -14.41
C VAL A 459 -5.03 -19.84 -13.68
N GLY A 460 -3.95 -20.52 -13.32
CA GLY A 460 -2.80 -19.89 -12.66
C GLY A 460 -2.11 -18.84 -13.55
N ALA A 461 -1.89 -19.16 -14.82
CA ALA A 461 -1.28 -18.26 -15.79
C ALA A 461 -2.22 -17.09 -16.11
N HIS A 462 -3.50 -17.37 -16.39
CA HIS A 462 -4.49 -16.32 -16.68
C HIS A 462 -4.71 -15.37 -15.50
N ARG A 463 -4.63 -15.85 -14.26
CA ARG A 463 -4.62 -14.99 -13.07
C ARG A 463 -3.47 -13.97 -13.14
N ASP A 464 -2.28 -14.43 -13.51
CA ASP A 464 -1.09 -13.58 -13.56
C ASP A 464 -1.16 -12.60 -14.75
N GLU A 465 -1.73 -13.01 -15.88
CA GLU A 465 -2.06 -12.14 -17.02
C GLU A 465 -3.05 -11.03 -16.63
N VAL A 466 -4.14 -11.37 -15.92
CA VAL A 466 -5.11 -10.37 -15.45
C VAL A 466 -4.48 -9.43 -14.41
N ARG A 467 -3.59 -9.94 -13.56
CA ARG A 467 -2.82 -9.08 -12.65
C ARG A 467 -1.94 -8.12 -13.43
N ALA A 468 -1.19 -8.60 -14.42
CA ALA A 468 -0.33 -7.76 -15.25
C ALA A 468 -1.16 -6.69 -15.99
N LEU A 469 -2.33 -7.04 -16.50
CA LEU A 469 -3.28 -6.10 -17.11
C LEU A 469 -3.73 -5.00 -16.12
N MET A 470 -4.02 -5.37 -14.86
CA MET A 470 -4.40 -4.40 -13.83
C MET A 470 -3.22 -3.50 -13.40
N VAL A 471 -2.00 -4.06 -13.33
CA VAL A 471 -0.78 -3.27 -13.06
C VAL A 471 -0.53 -2.28 -14.19
N ASP A 472 -0.57 -2.73 -15.44
CA ASP A 472 -0.40 -1.88 -16.62
C ASP A 472 -1.41 -0.72 -16.65
N GLY A 473 -2.69 -0.99 -16.36
CA GLY A 473 -3.69 0.06 -16.28
C GLY A 473 -3.51 1.02 -15.10
N LEU A 474 -2.88 0.58 -13.99
CA LEU A 474 -2.52 1.45 -12.88
C LEU A 474 -1.31 2.33 -13.20
N ASP A 475 -0.37 1.82 -14.00
CA ASP A 475 0.83 2.54 -14.42
C ASP A 475 0.51 3.55 -15.54
N HIS A 476 -0.29 3.15 -16.52
CA HIS A 476 -0.72 3.96 -17.67
C HIS A 476 -2.09 4.60 -17.44
N TRP A 477 -2.22 5.33 -16.33
CA TRP A 477 -3.48 5.97 -15.95
C TRP A 477 -3.91 7.04 -16.96
N PRO A 478 -5.18 7.04 -17.42
CA PRO A 478 -5.64 8.03 -18.39
C PRO A 478 -5.61 9.44 -17.81
N SER A 479 -5.12 10.40 -18.59
CA SER A 479 -5.17 11.81 -18.23
C SER A 479 -6.61 12.34 -18.29
N PRO A 480 -7.04 13.25 -17.39
CA PRO A 480 -8.40 13.79 -17.35
C PRO A 480 -8.87 14.54 -18.62
N THR A 481 -7.99 14.80 -19.60
CA THR A 481 -8.23 15.70 -20.73
C THR A 481 -8.72 15.07 -22.04
N HIS A 482 -8.95 13.75 -22.12
CA HIS A 482 -9.26 13.09 -23.41
C HIS A 482 -10.73 12.73 -23.66
N HIS A 483 -11.68 13.61 -23.29
CA HIS A 483 -13.11 13.45 -23.63
C HIS A 483 -13.73 14.70 -24.27
N LEU A 484 -13.04 15.35 -25.22
CA LEU A 484 -13.65 16.37 -26.08
C LEU A 484 -13.05 16.38 -27.49
N THR A 485 -13.20 15.28 -28.23
CA THR A 485 -13.25 15.32 -29.71
C THR A 485 -14.02 14.12 -30.23
N LYS A 486 -15.36 14.17 -30.21
CA LYS A 486 -16.14 13.43 -31.19
C LYS A 486 -16.02 14.20 -32.52
N GLY A 487 -15.27 13.63 -33.45
CA GLY A 487 -15.19 14.12 -34.82
C GLY A 487 -16.59 14.18 -35.44
N THR A 488 -16.92 15.35 -35.98
CA THR A 488 -18.06 15.53 -36.88
C THR A 488 -17.64 14.96 -38.24
N PRO A 489 -18.45 14.11 -38.88
CA PRO A 489 -18.12 13.62 -40.22
C PRO A 489 -18.39 14.74 -41.23
N SER A 490 -17.39 15.01 -42.07
CA SER A 490 -17.53 15.74 -43.33
C SER A 490 -17.80 14.77 -44.47
#